data_AF-A0A6X8G748-F1
#
_entry.id   AF-A0A6X8G748-F1
#
_cell.length_a   1.000
_cell.length_b   1.000
_cell.length_c   1.000
_cell.angle_alpha   90.00
_cell.angle_beta   90.00
_cell.angle_gamma   90.00
#
_symmetry.space_group_name_H-M   'P 1'
#
loop_
_entity.id
_entity.type
_entity.pdbx_description
1 polymer ?
#
loop_
_entity_poly.entity_id
_entity_poly.type
_entity_poly.pdbx_seq_one_letter_code
_entity_poly.pdbx_strand_id
1 'polypeptide(L)'
;MPLITRLMLQNFKKFPELDLRFSNDRNILVGDNESGKSTILLALDLVLSDSRHRVEALGVESLLSQSAVRHFQEGERRADQLPVLTADVFLSNGGEPDLNGRQNLAGI
;
A
#
# COMPACT_ATOMS: atom_id res chain seq x y z
N MET A 1 -19.93 8.75 5.09
CA MET A 1 -18.49 8.51 4.79
C MET A 1 -18.31 7.02 4.61
N PRO A 2 -17.68 6.56 3.51
CA PRO A 2 -17.40 5.16 3.31
C PRO A 2 -16.38 4.65 4.34
N LEU A 3 -16.46 3.37 4.68
CA LEU A 3 -15.55 2.69 5.61
C LEU A 3 -14.36 2.10 4.83
N ILE A 4 -13.17 2.10 5.42
CA ILE A 4 -12.04 1.34 4.89
C ILE A 4 -12.31 -0.14 5.16
N THR A 5 -12.37 -0.95 4.11
CA THR A 5 -12.69 -2.39 4.21
C THR A 5 -11.46 -3.27 4.02
N ARG A 6 -10.47 -2.80 3.25
CA ARG A 6 -9.25 -3.55 2.96
C ARG A 6 -8.08 -2.62 2.62
N LEU A 7 -6.87 -3.05 2.97
CA LEU A 7 -5.60 -2.50 2.52
C LEU A 7 -4.81 -3.62 1.85
N MET A 8 -4.40 -3.42 0.61
CA MET A 8 -3.45 -4.29 -0.07
C MET A 8 -2.16 -3.54 -0.36
N LEU A 9 -1.01 -4.13 0.00
CA LEU A 9 0.30 -3.56 -0.29
C LEU A 9 1.12 -4.55 -1.11
N GLN A 10 1.90 -4.02 -2.06
CA GLN A 10 2.95 -4.74 -2.77
C GLN A 10 4.24 -3.90 -2.74
N ASN A 11 5.34 -4.54 -2.35
CA ASN A 11 6.67 -3.93 -2.26
C ASN A 11 6.71 -2.61 -1.47
N PHE A 12 5.93 -2.52 -0.38
CA PHE A 12 5.80 -1.31 0.46
C PHE A 12 6.55 -1.47 1.79
N LYS A 13 7.67 -0.77 1.93
CA LYS A 13 8.62 -0.81 3.06
C LYS A 13 8.98 -2.26 3.40
N LYS A 14 8.62 -2.72 4.59
CA LYS A 14 8.91 -4.08 5.06
C LYS A 14 7.96 -5.15 4.53
N PHE A 15 6.90 -4.77 3.82
CA PHE A 15 5.92 -5.71 3.28
C PHE A 15 6.23 -5.98 1.80
N PRO A 16 6.74 -7.17 1.44
CA PRO A 16 6.71 -7.63 0.06
C PRO A 16 5.27 -7.69 -0.44
N GLU A 17 4.38 -8.24 0.40
CA GLU A 17 2.94 -8.29 0.19
C GLU A 17 2.23 -8.13 1.55
N LEU A 18 1.07 -7.49 1.54
CA LEU A 18 0.13 -7.46 2.67
C LEU A 18 -1.30 -7.43 2.14
N ASP A 19 -2.17 -8.25 2.71
CA ASP A 19 -3.62 -8.18 2.52
C ASP A 19 -4.29 -8.12 3.89
N LEU A 20 -4.78 -6.93 4.25
CA LEU A 20 -5.39 -6.66 5.54
C LEU A 20 -6.86 -6.30 5.34
N ARG A 21 -7.77 -7.05 5.96
CA ARG A 21 -9.21 -6.74 6.00
C ARG A 21 -9.56 -6.06 7.32
N PHE A 22 -10.37 -5.01 7.25
CA PHE A 22 -10.82 -4.24 8.41
C PHE A 22 -12.27 -4.61 8.78
N SER A 23 -12.55 -4.54 10.08
CA SER A 23 -13.91 -4.51 10.60
C SER A 23 -14.55 -3.13 10.38
N ASN A 24 -15.88 -3.09 10.29
CA ASN A 24 -16.64 -1.85 10.20
C ASN A 24 -16.64 -1.04 11.51
N ASP A 25 -16.24 -1.66 12.61
CA ASP A 25 -16.19 -1.03 13.93
C ASP A 25 -14.74 -0.63 14.29
N ARG A 26 -14.28 -1.00 15.49
CA ARG A 26 -12.93 -0.70 15.97
C ARG A 26 -11.93 -1.76 15.49
N ASN A 27 -10.87 -1.29 14.84
CA ASN A 27 -9.72 -2.11 14.45
C ASN A 27 -8.55 -1.83 15.40
N ILE A 28 -7.92 -2.88 15.94
CA ILE A 28 -6.78 -2.77 16.85
C ILE A 28 -5.58 -3.47 16.21
N LEU A 29 -4.53 -2.70 15.91
CA LEU A 29 -3.27 -3.25 15.39
C LEU A 29 -2.33 -3.56 16.56
N VAL A 30 -2.05 -4.84 16.79
CA VAL A 30 -1.19 -5.32 17.89
C VAL A 30 0.07 -5.98 17.33
N GLY A 31 1.19 -5.82 18.03
CA GLY A 31 2.46 -6.47 17.73
C GLY A 31 3.64 -5.68 18.28
N ASP A 32 4.84 -6.25 18.19
CA ASP A 32 6.06 -5.65 18.73
C ASP A 32 6.49 -4.38 18.00
N ASN A 33 7.44 -3.64 18.57
CA ASN A 33 8.07 -2.54 17.85
C ASN A 33 8.63 -3.03 16.51
N GLU A 34 8.56 -2.18 15.49
CA GLU A 34 9.00 -2.49 14.11
C GLU A 34 8.21 -3.61 13.41
N SER A 35 7.14 -4.12 14.02
CA SER A 35 6.26 -5.13 13.40
C SER A 35 5.49 -4.63 12.17
N GLY A 36 5.50 -3.32 11.89
CA GLY A 36 4.89 -2.73 10.69
C GLY A 36 3.56 -2.00 10.92
N LYS A 37 3.11 -1.88 12.18
CA LYS A 37 1.88 -1.14 12.54
C LYS A 37 1.88 0.30 11.99
N SER A 38 2.94 1.06 12.21
CA SER A 38 3.05 2.43 11.69
C SER A 38 3.19 2.47 10.16
N THR A 39 3.68 1.39 9.54
CA THR A 39 3.75 1.26 8.07
C THR A 39 2.35 1.10 7.47
N ILE A 40 1.47 0.33 8.11
CA ILE A 40 0.06 0.21 7.72
C ILE A 40 -0.62 1.59 7.78
N LEU A 41 -0.44 2.32 8.89
CA LEU A 41 -1.03 3.66 9.05
C LEU A 41 -0.48 4.66 8.02
N LEU A 42 0.82 4.59 7.72
CA LEU A 42 1.44 5.43 6.70
C LEU A 42 0.87 5.15 5.30
N ALA A 43 0.67 3.87 4.94
CA ALA A 43 0.08 3.54 3.65
C ALA A 43 -1.34 4.09 3.52
N LEU A 44 -2.17 3.95 4.56
CA LEU A 44 -3.52 4.54 4.60
C LEU A 44 -3.47 6.06 4.45
N ASP A 45 -2.60 6.74 5.21
CA ASP A 45 -2.43 8.19 5.13
C ASP A 45 -2.01 8.66 3.73
N LEU A 46 -1.06 7.98 3.09
CA LEU A 46 -0.61 8.35 1.75
C LEU A 46 -1.71 8.18 0.70
N VAL A 47 -2.38 7.02 0.67
CA VAL A 47 -3.44 6.74 -0.31
C VAL A 47 -4.63 7.66 -0.11
N LEU A 48 -5.09 7.83 1.13
CA LEU A 48 -6.27 8.66 1.43
C LEU A 48 -6.01 10.16 1.32
N SER A 49 -4.76 10.60 1.41
CA SER A 49 -4.41 12.01 1.20
C SER A 49 -4.45 12.43 -0.26
N ASP A 50 -4.45 11.47 -1.19
CA ASP A 50 -4.36 11.69 -2.65
C ASP A 50 -3.28 12.74 -3.02
N SER A 51 -2.16 12.74 -2.29
CA SER A 51 -1.15 13.78 -2.37
C SER A 51 0.14 13.24 -2.95
N ARG A 52 0.31 13.44 -4.26
CA ARG A 52 1.58 13.17 -4.95
C ARG A 52 2.76 13.87 -4.28
N HIS A 53 2.59 15.12 -3.83
CA HIS A 53 3.63 15.87 -3.12
C HIS A 53 4.08 15.15 -1.83
N ARG A 54 3.17 14.54 -1.06
CA ARG A 54 3.56 13.78 0.14
C ARG A 54 4.40 12.56 -0.20
N VAL A 55 4.08 11.87 -1.28
CA VAL A 55 4.87 10.73 -1.77
C VAL A 55 6.26 11.19 -2.20
N GLU A 56 6.35 12.27 -2.96
CA GLU A 56 7.63 12.84 -3.41
C GLU A 56 8.49 13.35 -2.24
N ALA A 57 7.89 14.01 -1.25
CA ALA A 57 8.58 14.52 -0.07
C ALA A 57 9.16 13.41 0.82
N LEU A 58 8.52 12.23 0.87
CA LEU A 58 9.07 11.06 1.57
C LEU A 58 10.17 10.35 0.78
N GLY A 59 10.18 10.49 -0.55
CA GLY A 59 11.06 9.74 -1.45
C GLY A 59 10.57 8.31 -1.70
N VAL A 60 10.50 7.91 -2.97
CA VAL A 60 10.07 6.56 -3.38
C VAL A 60 11.01 5.49 -2.83
N GLU A 61 12.29 5.80 -2.70
CA GLU A 61 13.33 4.96 -2.12
C GLU A 61 13.10 4.62 -0.64
N SER A 62 12.39 5.47 0.10
CA SER A 62 12.04 5.21 1.50
C SER A 62 10.78 4.34 1.64
N LEU A 63 9.98 4.28 0.58
CA LEU A 63 8.74 3.52 0.50
C LEU A 63 8.94 2.16 -0.17
N LEU A 64 9.83 2.05 -1.15
CA LEU A 64 10.09 0.81 -1.88
C LEU A 64 10.72 -0.26 -0.99
N SER A 65 10.23 -1.49 -1.11
CA SER A 65 10.77 -2.60 -0.32
C SER A 65 12.21 -2.92 -0.70
N GLN A 66 13.07 -3.05 0.30
CA GLN A 66 14.45 -3.53 0.11
C GLN A 66 14.49 -4.92 -0.53
N SER A 67 13.49 -5.77 -0.25
CA SER A 67 13.40 -7.11 -0.85
C SER A 67 13.18 -7.03 -2.36
N ALA A 68 12.31 -6.13 -2.82
CA ALA A 68 12.03 -5.89 -4.23
C ALA A 68 13.27 -5.35 -4.96
N VAL A 69 14.00 -4.44 -4.33
CA VAL A 69 15.25 -3.89 -4.86
C VAL A 69 16.31 -4.98 -4.99
N ARG A 70 16.49 -5.83 -3.97
CA ARG A 70 17.45 -6.94 -4.03
C ARG A 70 17.08 -7.94 -5.11
N HIS A 71 15.80 -8.31 -5.20
CA HIS A 71 15.32 -9.22 -6.24
C HIS A 71 15.62 -8.70 -7.65
N PHE A 72 15.39 -7.41 -7.91
CA PHE A 72 15.76 -6.78 -9.18
C PHE A 72 17.27 -6.78 -9.43
N GLN A 73 18.09 -6.50 -8.40
CA GLN A 73 19.54 -6.45 -8.51
C GLN A 73 20.18 -7.82 -8.77
N GLU A 74 19.58 -8.88 -8.23
CA GLU A 74 20.01 -10.28 -8.39
C GLU A 74 19.55 -10.88 -9.73
N GLY A 75 18.47 -10.35 -10.32
CA GLY A 75 17.92 -10.80 -11.59
C GLY A 75 18.51 -10.13 -12.85
N GLU A 76 17.82 -10.32 -13.97
CA GLU A 76 18.13 -9.62 -15.23
C GLU A 76 17.70 -8.16 -15.12
N ARG A 77 18.66 -7.23 -14.98
CA ARG A 77 18.41 -5.80 -14.73
C ARG A 77 17.85 -5.06 -15.95
N ARG A 78 16.65 -5.43 -16.37
CA ARG A 78 15.95 -4.86 -17.51
C ARG A 78 14.92 -3.84 -17.03
N ALA A 79 14.71 -2.79 -17.83
CA ALA A 79 13.78 -1.72 -17.48
C ALA A 79 12.34 -2.21 -17.24
N ASP A 80 11.91 -3.25 -17.97
CA ASP A 80 10.59 -3.87 -17.81
C ASP A 80 10.47 -4.80 -16.60
N GLN A 81 11.56 -5.03 -15.87
CA GLN A 81 11.59 -5.79 -14.62
C GLN A 81 11.77 -4.89 -13.38
N LEU A 82 11.70 -3.56 -13.54
CA LEU A 82 11.77 -2.65 -12.41
C LEU A 82 10.67 -2.98 -11.38
N PRO A 83 11.01 -2.95 -10.09
CA PRO A 83 10.04 -3.28 -9.05
C PRO A 83 8.92 -2.24 -9.03
N VAL A 84 7.69 -2.72 -8.88
CA VAL A 84 6.49 -1.89 -8.73
C VAL A 84 6.07 -1.88 -7.27
N LEU A 85 5.87 -0.69 -6.72
CA LEU A 85 5.23 -0.49 -5.42
C LEU A 85 3.77 -0.14 -5.63
N THR A 86 2.88 -0.82 -4.91
CA THR A 86 1.44 -0.58 -4.96
C THR A 86 0.88 -0.52 -3.54
N ALA A 87 -0.04 0.41 -3.29
CA ALA A 87 -0.78 0.51 -2.04
C ALA A 87 -2.24 0.86 -2.37
N ASP A 88 -3.14 -0.09 -2.15
CA ASP A 88 -4.56 0.04 -2.48
C ASP A 88 -5.42 0.06 -1.23
N VAL A 89 -6.31 1.05 -1.15
CA VAL A 89 -7.33 1.15 -0.11
C VAL A 89 -8.69 0.90 -0.73
N PHE A 90 -9.41 -0.07 -0.18
CA PHE A 90 -10.77 -0.40 -0.60
C PHE A 90 -11.76 0.22 0.37
N LEU A 91 -12.80 0.80 -0.18
CA LEU A 91 -13.83 1.51 0.55
C LEU A 91 -15.16 0.77 0.42
N SER A 92 -16.00 0.81 1.47
CA SER A 92 -17.39 0.39 1.36
C SER A 92 -18.11 1.30 0.36
N ASN A 93 -19.18 0.80 -0.29
CA ASN A 93 -19.94 1.62 -1.23
C ASN A 93 -20.41 2.92 -0.57
N GLY A 94 -19.92 4.06 -1.07
CA GLY A 94 -20.19 5.39 -0.58
C GLY A 94 -21.04 6.24 -1.52
N GLY A 95 -21.46 5.68 -2.65
CA GLY A 95 -22.20 6.42 -3.69
C GLY A 95 -21.33 7.36 -4.53
N GLU A 96 -20.00 7.19 -4.52
CA GLU A 96 -19.04 7.98 -5.31
C GLU A 96 -18.52 7.14 -6.49
N PRO A 97 -19.02 7.33 -7.72
CA PRO A 97 -18.64 6.53 -8.88
C PRO A 97 -17.15 6.63 -9.24
N ASP A 98 -16.52 7.77 -8.95
CA ASP A 98 -15.11 8.02 -9.29
C ASP A 98 -14.15 7.10 -8.51
N LEU A 99 -14.61 6.50 -7.41
CA LEU A 99 -13.85 5.56 -6.59
C LEU A 99 -14.02 4.09 -7.03
N ASN A 100 -14.82 3.81 -8.07
CA ASN A 100 -15.09 2.45 -8.59
C ASN A 100 -14.08 2.02 -9.66
N GLY A 101 -12.79 2.27 -9.43
CA GLY A 101 -11.71 1.89 -10.34
C GLY A 101 -11.36 0.39 -10.28
N ARG A 102 -10.75 -0.13 -11.36
CA ARG A 102 -10.27 -1.53 -11.47
C ARG A 102 -8.74 -1.68 -11.47
N GLN A 103 -8.03 -0.57 -11.35
CA GLN A 103 -6.56 -0.53 -11.32
C GLN A 103 -6.09 -0.80 -9.89
N ASN A 104 -6.24 -2.05 -9.44
CA ASN A 104 -5.91 -2.47 -8.08
C ASN A 104 -5.39 -3.92 -8.06
N LEU A 105 -4.72 -4.31 -6.97
CA LEU A 105 -4.13 -5.63 -6.75
C LEU A 105 -5.15 -6.76 -6.58
N ALA A 106 -6.44 -6.45 -6.38
CA ALA A 106 -7.47 -7.48 -6.25
C ALA A 106 -7.90 -8.05 -7.62
N GLY A 107 -7.51 -7.41 -8.73
CA GLY A 107 -7.84 -7.87 -10.08
C GLY A 107 -9.33 -7.78 -10.42
N ILE A 108 -10.07 -6.92 -9.70
CA ILE A 108 -11.53 -6.71 -9.84
C ILE A 108 -11.87 -5.25 -10.08
#